data_AF-A0A356JYJ5-F1
#
_entry.id   AF-A0A356JYJ5-F1
#
_cell.length_a   1.000
_cell.length_b   1.000
_cell.length_c   1.000
_cell.angle_alpha   90.00
_cell.angle_beta   90.00
_cell.angle_gamma   90.00
#
_symmetry.space_group_name_H-M   'P 1'
#
loop_
_entity.id
_entity.type
_entity.pdbx_description
1 polymer ?
#
loop_
_entity_poly.entity_id
_entity_poly.type
_entity_poly.pdbx_seq_one_letter_code
_entity_poly.pdbx_strand_id
1 'polypeptide(L)' 'MRNLKTDKSELPIAVIDSGLGGISVLKELVKLMPNENYIYFGDSANAPYGDRSREE' A
#
# COMPACT_ATOMS: atom_id res chain seq x y z
N MET A 1 13.02 13.57 -24.97
CA MET A 1 13.17 13.92 -23.53
C MET A 1 11.80 13.76 -22.87
N ARG A 2 11.64 12.85 -21.90
CA ARG A 2 10.41 12.76 -21.08
C ARG A 2 10.41 13.96 -20.12
N ASN A 3 9.35 14.78 -20.16
CA ASN A 3 9.13 15.82 -19.15
C ASN A 3 8.89 15.13 -17.80
N LEU A 4 9.79 15.34 -16.84
CA LEU A 4 9.76 14.74 -15.50
C LEU A 4 8.79 15.45 -14.52
N LYS A 5 7.68 15.98 -15.02
CA LYS A 5 6.57 16.38 -14.15
C LYS A 5 5.58 15.22 -14.14
N THR A 6 5.86 14.22 -13.32
CA THR A 6 4.91 13.13 -13.08
C THR A 6 3.65 13.76 -12.51
N ASP A 7 2.53 13.59 -13.20
CA ASP A 7 1.25 13.99 -12.65
C ASP A 7 0.98 13.11 -11.43
N LYS A 8 0.57 13.69 -10.30
CA LYS A 8 0.32 12.92 -9.08
C LYS A 8 -0.77 11.86 -9.29
N SER A 9 -1.67 12.06 -10.25
CA SER A 9 -2.70 11.07 -10.63
C SER A 9 -2.13 9.84 -11.35
N GLU A 10 -0.88 9.87 -11.80
CA GLU A 10 -0.21 8.71 -12.41
C GLU A 10 0.57 7.87 -11.39
N LEU A 11 0.69 8.34 -10.13
CA LEU A 11 1.41 7.62 -9.09
C LEU A 11 0.51 6.54 -8.46
N PRO A 12 1.06 5.35 -8.15
CA PRO A 12 0.29 4.30 -7.52
C PRO A 12 -0.03 4.62 -6.06
N ILE A 13 -1.16 4.08 -5.58
CA ILE A 13 -1.53 4.06 -4.17
C ILE A 13 -0.74 2.95 -3.48
N ALA A 14 0.03 3.30 -2.45
CA ALA A 14 0.74 2.33 -1.63
C ALA A 14 -0.18 1.82 -0.49
N VAL A 15 -0.30 0.50 -0.38
CA VAL A 15 -0.95 -0.19 0.73
C VAL A 15 0.15 -0.92 1.51
N ILE A 16 0.34 -0.52 2.76
CA ILE A 16 1.38 -1.07 3.64
C ILE A 16 0.68 -1.80 4.79
N ASP A 17 1.02 -3.06 4.98
CA ASP A 17 0.53 -3.88 6.09
C ASP A 17 1.67 -4.74 6.64
N SER A 18 1.52 -5.17 7.87
CA SER A 18 2.43 -6.11 8.54
C SER A 18 2.38 -7.52 7.96
N GLY A 19 1.28 -7.93 7.31
CA GLY A 19 1.10 -9.30 6.88
C GLY A 19 0.28 -9.43 5.61
N LEU A 20 -0.47 -10.52 5.52
CA LEU A 20 -1.40 -10.79 4.40
C LEU A 20 -2.80 -10.21 4.64
N GLY A 21 -3.09 -9.71 5.85
CA GLY A 21 -4.40 -9.18 6.22
C GLY A 21 -4.82 -7.98 5.38
N GLY A 22 -3.86 -7.12 5.04
CA GLY A 22 -4.03 -5.95 4.19
C GLY A 22 -4.48 -6.26 2.76
N ILE A 23 -4.35 -7.50 2.29
CA ILE A 23 -4.88 -7.91 0.98
C ILE A 23 -6.41 -7.78 0.94
N SER A 24 -7.09 -7.98 2.07
CA SER A 24 -8.54 -7.79 2.17
C SER A 24 -8.95 -6.34 1.91
N VAL A 25 -8.16 -5.38 2.43
CA VAL A 25 -8.35 -3.94 2.19
C VAL A 25 -8.03 -3.60 0.73
N LEU A 26 -6.91 -4.09 0.21
CA LEU A 26 -6.54 -3.90 -1.20
C LEU A 26 -7.64 -4.39 -2.15
N LYS A 27 -8.27 -5.54 -1.83
CA LYS A 27 -9.38 -6.09 -2.63
C LYS A 27 -10.57 -5.12 -2.71
N GLU A 28 -10.95 -4.49 -1.60
CA GLU A 28 -12.05 -3.52 -1.62
C GLU A 28 -11.63 -2.19 -2.29
N LEU A 29 -10.37 -1.77 -2.16
CA LEU A 29 -9.84 -0.61 -2.89
C LEU A 29 -9.93 -0.80 -4.40
N VAL A 30 -9.45 -1.95 -4.91
CA VAL A 30 -9.53 -2.29 -6.35
C VAL A 30 -10.97 -2.31 -6.84
N LYS A 31 -11.92 -2.77 -6.01
CA LYS A 31 -13.35 -2.78 -6.37
C LYS A 31 -13.95 -1.37 -6.46
N LEU A 32 -13.59 -0.48 -5.54
CA LEU A 32 -14.12 0.89 -5.47
C LEU A 32 -13.44 1.84 -6.48
N MET A 33 -12.15 1.63 -6.73
CA MET A 33 -11.30 2.48 -7.58
C MET A 33 -10.49 1.59 -8.54
N PRO A 34 -11.16 0.96 -9.54
CA PRO A 34 -10.55 -0.05 -10.41
C PRO A 34 -9.52 0.50 -11.40
N ASN A 35 -9.47 1.82 -11.59
CA ASN A 35 -8.57 2.48 -12.54
C ASN A 35 -7.27 2.97 -11.89
N GLU A 36 -7.13 2.81 -10.58
CA GLU A 36 -5.92 3.20 -9.86
C GLU A 36 -4.87 2.10 -9.92
N ASN A 37 -3.60 2.51 -9.91
CA ASN A 37 -2.48 1.59 -9.77
C ASN A 37 -2.19 1.39 -8.27
N TYR A 38 -1.85 0.16 -7.87
CA TYR A 38 -1.57 -0.16 -6.47
C TYR A 38 -0.20 -0.80 -6.30
N ILE A 39 0.47 -0.49 -5.18
CA ILE A 39 1.64 -1.20 -4.68
C ILE A 39 1.29 -1.74 -3.29
N TYR A 40 1.38 -3.05 -3.10
CA TYR A 40 1.25 -3.65 -1.78
C TYR A 40 2.63 -3.98 -1.22
N PHE A 41 2.90 -3.51 0.00
CA PHE A 41 4.09 -3.87 0.74
C PHE A 41 3.71 -4.55 2.05
N GLY A 42 4.03 -5.84 2.15
CA GLY A 42 3.85 -6.62 3.37
C GLY A 42 5.15 -6.65 4.18
N ASP A 43 5.18 -6.01 5.34
CA ASP A 43 6.32 -6.06 6.25
C ASP A 43 6.26 -7.27 7.20
N SER A 44 6.25 -8.46 6.59
CA SER A 44 6.15 -9.71 7.34
C SER A 44 7.40 -10.01 8.18
N ALA A 45 8.55 -9.42 7.84
CA ALA A 45 9.77 -9.54 8.63
C ALA A 45 9.64 -8.87 10.01
N ASN A 46 8.78 -7.85 10.10
CA ASN A 46 8.51 -7.09 11.32
C ASN A 46 7.14 -7.37 11.94
N ALA A 47 6.40 -8.37 11.44
CA ALA A 47 5.14 -8.75 12.06
C ALA A 47 5.36 -9.52 13.39
N PRO A 48 4.40 -9.49 14.33
CA PRO A 48 3.23 -8.60 14.40
C PRO A 48 3.57 -7.26 15.08
N TYR A 49 2.89 -6.19 14.67
CA TYR A 49 3.05 -4.87 15.30
C TYR A 49 2.17 -4.67 16.54
N GLY A 50 1.20 -5.55 16.79
CA GLY A 50 0.23 -5.40 17.87
C GLY A 50 0.86 -5.40 19.27
N ASP A 51 2.00 -6.07 19.43
CA ASP A 51 2.71 -6.20 20.72
C ASP A 51 3.91 -5.24 20.83
N ARG A 52 4.14 -4.38 19.83
CA ARG A 52 5.27 -3.44 19.80
C ARG A 52 4.99 -2.20 20.63
N SER A 53 6.04 -1.56 21.14
CA SER A 53 5.87 -0.26 21.81
C SER A 53 5.51 0.81 20.77
N ARG A 54 4.94 1.93 21.23
CA ARG A 54 4.55 3.03 20.32
C ARG A 54 5.76 3.75 19.71
N GLU A 55 6.94 3.58 20.30
CA GLU A 55 8.19 4.17 19.82
C GLU A 55 8.92 3.31 18.77
N GLU A 56 8.47 2.06 18.56
CA GLU A 56 8.93 1.15 17.49
C GLU A 56 8.08 1.30 16.21
#